data_AF-A0A1F5CG55-F1
#
_entry.id   AF-A0A1F5CG55-F1
#
_cell.length_a   1.000
_cell.length_b   1.000
_cell.length_c   1.000
_cell.angle_alpha   90.00
_cell.angle_beta   90.00
_cell.angle_gamma   90.00
#
_symmetry.space_group_name_H-M   'P 1'
#
loop_
_entity.id
_entity.type
_entity.pdbx_description
1 polymer ?
#
loop_
_entity_poly.entity_id
_entity_poly.type
_entity_poly.pdbx_seq_one_letter_code
_entity_poly.pdbx_strand_id
1 'polypeptide(L)'
;MSDLELKRDEKGRFIKGIHYSIKTELRKGETLNNFGRGRFKNGHPGYLTHPNRTSFKKGQPNINKGKKGLWYSNNGSFQKGQISPWKGKKKPEFSGQNHPNWKGGVAKLAEKIRKSLEYKQWRFNVFQRNNWICQECGKRGNYLNAHHYPKEFNQILAGNNIKTITEASRCRELWDINNGVTLCQSCHDFTKNGRIKIKICTNVLHVAES
;
A
#
# COMPACT_ATOMS: atom_id res chain seq x y z
N MET A 1 -2.63 33.40 -16.41
CA MET A 1 -2.19 32.72 -15.18
C MET A 1 -1.79 33.80 -14.20
N SER A 2 -2.72 34.23 -13.34
CA SER A 2 -2.52 35.35 -12.42
C SER A 2 -2.08 34.82 -11.05
N ASP A 3 -0.96 35.35 -10.56
CA ASP A 3 -0.38 35.04 -9.26
C ASP A 3 -1.39 35.26 -8.12
N LEU A 4 -1.59 34.22 -7.30
CA LEU A 4 -2.28 34.32 -6.02
C LEU A 4 -1.34 35.04 -5.04
N GLU A 5 -1.47 36.36 -4.94
CA GLU A 5 -0.75 37.16 -3.95
C GLU A 5 -1.04 36.68 -2.52
N LEU A 6 -0.02 36.14 -1.86
CA LEU A 6 -0.05 35.73 -0.46
C LEU A 6 0.01 36.98 0.43
N LYS A 7 -1.14 37.40 0.98
CA LYS A 7 -1.24 38.58 1.86
C LYS A 7 -0.46 38.39 3.18
N ARG A 8 0.27 39.44 3.59
CA ARG A 8 1.08 39.51 4.84
C ARG A 8 0.58 40.65 5.75
N ASP A 9 0.75 40.52 7.07
CA ASP A 9 0.42 41.55 8.06
C ASP A 9 1.51 42.64 8.16
N GLU A 10 1.24 43.70 8.92
CA GLU A 10 2.15 44.82 9.17
C GLU A 10 3.50 44.42 9.83
N LYS A 11 3.60 43.17 10.32
CA LYS A 11 4.82 42.57 10.87
C LYS A 11 5.43 41.52 9.92
N GLY A 12 4.98 41.46 8.66
CA GLY A 12 5.49 40.58 7.61
C GLY A 12 5.05 39.11 7.71
N ARG A 13 4.13 38.76 8.63
CA ARG A 13 3.64 37.40 8.84
C ARG A 13 2.51 37.08 7.87
N PHE A 14 2.44 35.83 7.40
CA PHE A 14 1.35 35.39 6.53
C PHE A 14 0.00 35.50 7.22
N ILE A 15 -0.94 36.23 6.60
CA ILE A 15 -2.32 36.28 7.05
C ILE A 15 -2.98 34.98 6.59
N LYS A 16 -3.48 34.17 7.52
CA LYS A 16 -4.22 32.94 7.18
C LYS A 16 -5.44 33.31 6.33
N GLY A 17 -5.40 32.98 5.04
CA GLY A 17 -6.55 33.09 4.15
C GLY A 17 -7.69 32.16 4.61
N ILE A 18 -8.91 32.51 4.22
CA ILE A 18 -10.11 31.70 4.45
C ILE A 18 -9.98 30.42 3.61
N HIS A 19 -9.86 29.28 4.27
CA HIS A 19 -9.86 27.97 3.61
C HIS A 19 -11.32 27.55 3.39
N TYR A 20 -11.79 27.54 2.14
CA TYR A 20 -13.11 26.97 1.82
C TYR A 20 -13.03 25.44 1.91
N SER A 21 -13.30 24.90 3.11
CA SER A 21 -13.59 23.48 3.30
C SER A 21 -15.07 23.24 3.01
N ILE A 22 -15.39 22.31 2.12
CA ILE A 22 -16.74 21.71 2.09
C ILE A 22 -17.01 21.17 3.50
N LYS A 23 -18.12 21.58 4.12
CA LYS A 23 -18.52 21.09 5.45
C LYS A 23 -18.80 19.59 5.35
N THR A 24 -17.85 18.75 5.78
CA THR A 24 -18.18 17.37 6.18
C THR A 24 -18.42 17.40 7.68
N GLU A 25 -19.68 17.48 8.08
CA GLU A 25 -20.09 17.35 9.48
C GLU A 25 -19.89 15.90 9.94
N LEU A 26 -18.73 15.59 10.52
CA LEU A 26 -18.58 14.39 11.34
C LEU A 26 -19.03 14.75 12.77
N ARG A 27 -20.16 14.18 13.20
CA ARG A 27 -20.62 14.31 14.59
C ARG A 27 -19.62 13.63 15.52
N LYS A 28 -19.28 14.33 16.60
CA LYS A 28 -18.33 13.89 17.63
C LYS A 28 -18.77 12.53 18.19
N GLY A 29 -18.13 11.44 17.73
CA GLY A 29 -18.50 10.05 18.06
C GLY A 29 -18.40 9.08 16.88
N GLU A 30 -18.39 9.56 15.64
CA GLU A 30 -18.19 8.71 14.47
C GLU A 30 -16.70 8.55 14.16
N THR A 31 -16.18 7.34 14.38
CA THR A 31 -14.86 6.96 13.86
C THR A 31 -15.05 6.35 12.48
N LEU A 32 -14.48 6.97 11.44
CA LEU A 32 -14.31 6.36 10.11
C LEU A 32 -13.20 5.32 10.14
N ASN A 33 -13.31 4.33 11.04
CA ASN A 33 -12.36 3.25 11.17
C ASN A 33 -13.10 1.92 11.03
N ASN A 34 -13.54 1.60 9.81
CA ASN A 34 -13.84 0.22 9.42
C ASN A 34 -13.87 0.04 7.89
N PHE A 35 -12.71 0.16 7.26
CA PHE A 35 -12.41 -0.58 6.02
C PHE A 35 -11.04 -1.24 6.14
N GLY A 36 -10.89 -2.03 7.22
CA GLY A 36 -9.90 -3.07 7.32
C GLY A 36 -10.40 -4.33 6.61
N ARG A 37 -9.44 -5.09 6.06
CA ARG A 37 -9.38 -6.56 6.02
C ARG A 37 -10.76 -7.23 6.14
N GLY A 38 -11.29 -7.69 5.02
CA GLY A 38 -12.48 -8.55 5.00
C GLY A 38 -12.27 -9.76 5.91
N ARG A 39 -12.77 -9.67 7.14
CA ARG A 39 -13.21 -10.82 7.92
C ARG A 39 -14.38 -11.40 7.13
N PHE A 40 -14.26 -12.65 6.76
CA PHE A 40 -15.33 -13.46 6.17
C PHE A 40 -16.65 -13.16 6.89
N LYS A 41 -17.68 -12.77 6.12
CA LYS A 41 -19.00 -12.50 6.66
C LYS A 41 -19.59 -13.82 7.18
N ASN A 42 -20.23 -13.75 8.34
CA ASN A 42 -21.08 -14.83 8.84
C ASN A 42 -22.10 -15.20 7.75
N GLY A 43 -22.14 -16.48 7.36
CA GLY A 43 -23.01 -17.00 6.30
C GLY A 43 -22.33 -17.81 5.19
N HIS A 44 -21.01 -18.03 5.24
CA HIS A 44 -20.36 -18.97 4.31
C HIS A 44 -20.78 -20.41 4.64
N PRO A 45 -21.14 -21.26 3.66
CA PRO A 45 -21.74 -22.60 3.86
C PRO A 45 -20.85 -23.66 4.54
N GLY A 46 -19.75 -23.26 5.17
CA GLY A 46 -18.79 -24.15 5.84
C GLY A 46 -18.84 -24.13 7.38
N TYR A 47 -19.77 -23.40 8.01
CA TYR A 47 -19.94 -23.43 9.46
C TYR A 47 -21.28 -24.05 9.85
N LEU A 48 -21.23 -25.28 10.35
CA LEU A 48 -22.29 -25.82 11.20
C LEU A 48 -22.32 -25.01 12.50
N THR A 49 -23.06 -23.90 12.53
CA THR A 49 -23.32 -23.18 13.78
C THR A 49 -24.48 -23.85 14.49
N HIS A 50 -24.21 -24.56 15.59
CA HIS A 50 -25.25 -24.97 16.53
C HIS A 50 -26.09 -23.75 16.95
N PRO A 51 -27.42 -23.75 16.80
CA PRO A 51 -28.22 -22.52 16.84
C PRO A 51 -28.50 -21.96 18.25
N ASN A 52 -27.80 -22.39 19.30
CA ASN A 52 -28.21 -22.09 20.68
C ASN A 52 -27.09 -21.72 21.65
N ARG A 53 -26.16 -20.83 21.26
CA ARG A 53 -25.35 -20.13 22.27
C ARG A 53 -25.18 -18.63 21.98
N THR A 54 -25.64 -17.87 22.96
CA THR A 54 -25.32 -16.48 23.30
C THR A 54 -25.96 -15.37 22.45
N SER A 55 -27.27 -15.19 22.61
CA SER A 55 -27.82 -13.84 22.66
C SER A 55 -27.34 -13.15 23.94
N PHE A 56 -26.44 -12.17 23.81
CA PHE A 56 -25.98 -11.37 24.95
C PHE A 56 -27.17 -10.54 25.44
N LYS A 57 -27.75 -10.88 26.60
CA LYS A 57 -28.87 -10.13 27.18
C LYS A 57 -28.37 -8.73 27.57
N LYS A 58 -28.67 -7.71 26.75
CA LYS A 58 -28.40 -6.30 27.06
C LYS A 58 -29.06 -5.96 28.41
N GLY A 59 -28.26 -5.48 29.37
CA GLY A 59 -28.73 -5.00 30.66
C GLY A 59 -28.22 -5.75 31.89
N GLN A 60 -27.60 -6.93 31.74
CA GLN A 60 -26.98 -7.60 32.88
C GLN A 60 -25.58 -7.04 33.17
N PRO A 61 -25.26 -6.68 34.42
CA PRO A 61 -23.91 -6.27 34.78
C PRO A 61 -22.94 -7.45 34.56
N ASN A 62 -21.76 -7.16 34.01
CA ASN A 62 -20.75 -8.20 33.86
C ASN A 62 -20.33 -8.71 35.26
N ILE A 63 -19.92 -9.98 35.35
CA ILE A 63 -19.62 -10.71 36.60
C ILE A 63 -18.51 -10.05 37.47
N ASN A 64 -17.79 -9.08 36.90
CA ASN A 64 -16.68 -8.34 37.49
C ASN A 64 -17.01 -6.87 37.80
N LYS A 65 -18.26 -6.42 37.59
CA LYS A 65 -18.67 -5.05 37.92
C LYS A 65 -18.60 -4.85 39.43
N GLY A 66 -17.62 -4.07 39.90
CA GLY A 66 -17.41 -3.77 41.32
C GLY A 66 -16.34 -4.62 42.02
N LYS A 67 -15.77 -5.64 41.36
CA LYS A 67 -14.62 -6.35 41.91
C LYS A 67 -13.33 -5.58 41.54
N LYS A 68 -12.69 -4.93 42.52
CA LYS A 68 -11.27 -4.52 42.40
C LYS A 68 -10.46 -5.81 42.32
N GLY A 69 -10.24 -6.28 41.09
CA GLY A 69 -9.66 -7.59 40.82
C GLY A 69 -8.27 -7.72 41.44
N LEU A 70 -8.13 -8.70 42.33
CA LEU A 70 -6.88 -9.37 42.58
C LEU A 70 -6.54 -10.15 41.30
N TRP A 71 -5.95 -9.46 40.32
CA TRP A 71 -5.33 -10.12 39.20
C TRP A 71 -3.96 -10.58 39.69
N TYR A 72 -3.78 -11.86 39.95
CA TYR A 72 -2.44 -12.45 39.86
C TYR A 72 -2.02 -12.30 38.39
N SER A 73 -1.46 -11.15 38.05
CA SER A 73 -0.74 -10.98 36.80
C SER A 73 0.46 -11.89 36.92
N ASN A 74 0.40 -13.07 36.29
CA ASN A 74 1.62 -13.82 36.03
C ASN A 74 2.59 -12.85 35.35
N ASN A 75 3.76 -12.68 35.96
CA ASN A 75 4.80 -11.71 35.66
C ASN A 75 5.26 -11.77 34.18
N GLY A 76 4.47 -11.22 33.27
CA GLY A 76 4.74 -11.28 31.84
C GLY A 76 4.03 -10.20 31.00
N SER A 77 3.38 -9.22 31.63
CA SER A 77 2.83 -8.08 30.90
C SER A 77 3.95 -7.14 30.48
N PHE A 78 4.17 -6.99 29.16
CA PHE A 78 5.04 -5.97 28.57
C PHE A 78 4.69 -4.60 29.18
N GLN A 79 5.60 -4.02 29.98
CA GLN A 79 5.34 -2.74 30.61
C GLN A 79 5.49 -1.62 29.57
N LYS A 80 4.50 -0.73 29.50
CA LYS A 80 4.50 0.42 28.58
C LYS A 80 5.75 1.27 28.85
N GLY A 81 6.65 1.35 27.87
CA GLY A 81 7.92 2.07 27.97
C GLY A 81 9.16 1.17 28.07
N GLN A 82 9.00 -0.12 28.37
CA GLN A 82 10.11 -1.07 28.29
C GLN A 82 10.49 -1.32 26.83
N ILE A 83 11.77 -1.11 26.51
CA ILE A 83 12.33 -1.46 25.21
C ILE A 83 12.62 -2.95 25.21
N SER A 84 12.10 -3.69 24.22
CA SER A 84 12.41 -5.11 24.10
C SER A 84 13.93 -5.33 24.00
N PRO A 85 14.52 -6.34 24.66
CA PRO A 85 15.96 -6.61 24.62
C PRO A 85 16.54 -6.83 23.22
N TRP A 86 15.67 -7.10 22.24
CA TRP A 86 15.99 -7.34 20.83
C TRP A 86 15.87 -6.08 19.95
N LYS A 87 15.40 -4.95 20.50
CA LYS A 87 15.19 -3.72 19.72
C LYS A 87 16.54 -3.18 19.25
N GLY A 88 16.71 -3.04 17.95
CA GLY A 88 17.94 -2.52 17.33
C GLY A 88 19.10 -3.52 17.24
N LYS A 89 19.01 -4.71 17.85
CA LYS A 89 20.03 -5.76 17.70
C LYS A 89 19.87 -6.45 16.34
N LYS A 90 20.92 -6.38 15.51
CA LYS A 90 20.98 -7.14 14.25
C LYS A 90 21.40 -8.57 14.56
N LYS A 91 20.81 -9.55 13.87
CA LYS A 91 21.25 -10.96 13.88
C LYS A 91 22.10 -11.24 12.64
N PRO A 92 23.45 -11.09 12.71
CA PRO A 92 24.31 -11.21 11.54
C PRO A 92 24.24 -12.61 10.89
N GLU A 93 24.00 -13.64 11.71
CA GLU A 93 23.81 -15.05 11.32
C GLU A 93 22.67 -15.25 10.31
N PHE A 94 21.63 -14.41 10.36
CA PHE A 94 20.48 -14.48 9.45
C PHE A 94 20.43 -13.26 8.53
N SER A 95 21.58 -12.75 8.12
CA SER A 95 21.66 -11.54 7.31
C SER A 95 22.68 -11.65 6.20
N GLY A 96 22.43 -10.89 5.11
CA GLY A 96 23.36 -10.87 3.98
C GLY A 96 23.58 -12.27 3.43
N GLN A 97 24.84 -12.66 3.30
CA GLN A 97 25.26 -13.95 2.73
C GLN A 97 24.90 -15.16 3.61
N ASN A 98 24.74 -14.93 4.91
CA ASN A 98 24.45 -16.00 5.88
C ASN A 98 22.96 -16.41 5.90
N HIS A 99 22.09 -15.62 5.26
CA HIS A 99 20.66 -15.95 5.21
C HIS A 99 20.44 -17.12 4.22
N PRO A 100 19.71 -18.19 4.57
CA PRO A 100 19.55 -19.37 3.71
C PRO A 100 18.89 -19.06 2.35
N ASN A 101 18.02 -18.05 2.31
CA ASN A 101 17.41 -17.54 1.06
C ASN A 101 18.21 -16.41 0.37
N TRP A 102 19.50 -16.24 0.65
CA TRP A 102 20.30 -15.19 0.02
C TRP A 102 20.55 -15.50 -1.46
N LYS A 103 20.14 -14.58 -2.33
CA LYS A 103 20.31 -14.68 -3.79
C LYS A 103 21.27 -13.59 -4.27
N GLY A 104 22.52 -13.61 -3.82
CA GLY A 104 23.56 -12.68 -4.32
C GLY A 104 23.31 -11.19 -4.05
N GLY A 105 22.41 -10.83 -3.13
CA GLY A 105 22.07 -9.44 -2.85
C GLY A 105 21.08 -8.79 -3.82
N VAL A 106 20.52 -9.54 -4.77
CA VAL A 106 19.55 -9.06 -5.78
C VAL A 106 18.35 -8.34 -5.12
N ALA A 107 17.87 -8.84 -3.98
CA ALA A 107 16.78 -8.19 -3.24
C ALA A 107 17.12 -6.76 -2.80
N LYS A 108 18.37 -6.52 -2.34
CA LYS A 108 18.83 -5.18 -1.92
C LYS A 108 18.99 -4.24 -3.13
N LEU A 109 19.45 -4.76 -4.27
CA LEU A 109 19.57 -3.97 -5.50
C LEU A 109 18.19 -3.56 -6.02
N ALA A 110 17.26 -4.51 -6.15
CA ALA A 110 15.90 -4.25 -6.59
C ALA A 110 15.17 -3.23 -5.69
N GLU A 111 15.36 -3.32 -4.37
CA GLU A 111 14.84 -2.33 -3.43
C GLU A 111 15.43 -0.94 -3.67
N LYS A 112 16.76 -0.83 -3.83
CA LYS A 112 17.44 0.43 -4.13
C LYS A 112 16.92 1.06 -5.44
N ILE A 113 16.77 0.26 -6.49
CA ILE A 113 16.24 0.71 -7.79
C ILE A 113 14.81 1.24 -7.61
N ARG A 114 13.93 0.55 -6.88
CA ARG A 114 12.55 1.02 -6.65
C ARG A 114 12.44 2.28 -5.78
N LYS A 115 13.50 2.59 -5.02
CA LYS A 115 13.59 3.82 -4.19
C LYS A 115 14.24 4.99 -4.95
N SER A 116 14.84 4.73 -6.12
CA SER A 116 15.50 5.74 -6.95
C SER A 116 14.55 6.81 -7.47
N LEU A 117 15.11 7.91 -7.98
CA LEU A 117 14.35 8.99 -8.60
C LEU A 117 13.78 8.54 -9.94
N GLU A 118 14.57 7.81 -10.73
CA GLU A 118 14.24 7.28 -12.04
C GLU A 118 13.01 6.39 -11.97
N TYR A 119 12.93 5.51 -10.96
CA TYR A 119 11.75 4.68 -10.75
C TYR A 119 10.50 5.51 -10.41
N LYS A 120 10.64 6.57 -9.59
CA LYS A 120 9.52 7.46 -9.27
C LYS A 120 9.03 8.19 -10.53
N GLN A 121 9.95 8.68 -11.35
CA GLN A 121 9.65 9.35 -12.61
C GLN A 121 8.97 8.39 -13.60
N TRP A 122 9.55 7.20 -13.82
CA TRP A 122 8.97 6.17 -14.66
C TRP A 122 7.56 5.79 -14.20
N ARG A 123 7.36 5.53 -12.90
CA ARG A 123 6.05 5.22 -12.32
C ARG A 123 5.03 6.35 -12.57
N PHE A 124 5.45 7.60 -12.38
CA PHE A 124 4.59 8.75 -12.64
C PHE A 124 4.18 8.84 -14.12
N ASN A 125 5.14 8.71 -15.03
CA ASN A 125 4.90 8.77 -16.47
C ASN A 125 3.96 7.65 -16.94
N VAL A 126 4.13 6.43 -16.41
CA VAL A 126 3.21 5.31 -16.65
C VAL A 126 1.80 5.66 -16.18
N PHE A 127 1.64 6.21 -14.98
CA PHE A 127 0.31 6.59 -14.48
C PHE A 127 -0.33 7.69 -15.32
N GLN A 128 0.44 8.70 -15.70
CA GLN A 128 -0.01 9.80 -16.54
C GLN A 128 -0.48 9.31 -17.91
N ARG A 129 0.31 8.46 -18.58
CA ARG A 129 -0.06 7.85 -19.87
C ARG A 129 -1.37 7.08 -19.77
N ASN A 130 -1.54 6.30 -18.71
CA ASN A 130 -2.72 5.47 -18.48
C ASN A 130 -3.88 6.26 -17.80
N ASN A 131 -3.78 7.58 -17.71
CA ASN A 131 -4.77 8.47 -17.11
C ASN A 131 -5.22 8.06 -15.69
N TRP A 132 -4.31 7.49 -14.89
CA TRP A 132 -4.61 6.95 -13.55
C TRP A 132 -5.76 5.92 -13.54
N ILE A 133 -5.88 5.15 -14.63
CA ILE A 133 -6.87 4.08 -14.80
C ILE A 133 -6.15 2.73 -14.79
N CYS A 134 -6.69 1.77 -14.02
CA CYS A 134 -6.26 0.38 -14.09
C CYS A 134 -6.53 -0.18 -15.49
N GLN A 135 -5.50 -0.61 -16.21
CA GLN A 135 -5.60 -1.05 -17.59
C GLN A 135 -6.25 -2.44 -17.75
N GLU A 136 -6.40 -3.18 -16.65
CA GLU A 136 -7.08 -4.49 -16.65
C GLU A 136 -8.59 -4.35 -16.42
N CYS A 137 -9.01 -3.54 -15.43
CA CYS A 137 -10.42 -3.48 -15.00
C CYS A 137 -11.09 -2.12 -15.23
N GLY A 138 -10.40 -1.14 -15.82
CA GLY A 138 -10.95 0.18 -16.16
C GLY A 138 -11.24 1.10 -14.97
N LYS A 139 -10.97 0.66 -13.73
CA LYS A 139 -11.25 1.47 -12.54
C LYS A 139 -10.27 2.64 -12.45
N ARG A 140 -10.82 3.86 -12.36
CA ARG A 140 -10.07 5.11 -12.16
C ARG A 140 -9.86 5.39 -10.68
N GLY A 141 -8.67 5.90 -10.33
CA GLY A 141 -8.33 6.24 -8.94
C GLY A 141 -8.06 5.01 -8.07
N ASN A 142 -7.92 5.21 -6.75
CA ASN A 142 -7.52 4.23 -5.73
C ASN A 142 -6.00 3.94 -5.65
N TYR A 143 -5.60 2.98 -4.82
CA TYR A 143 -4.22 2.47 -4.69
C TYR A 143 -3.74 1.78 -5.98
N LEU A 144 -3.01 2.53 -6.81
CA LEU A 144 -2.44 2.09 -8.09
C LEU A 144 -0.97 1.70 -7.97
N ASN A 145 -0.61 0.66 -8.73
CA ASN A 145 0.74 0.15 -8.88
C ASN A 145 1.16 0.20 -10.36
N ALA A 146 2.40 0.58 -10.61
CA ALA A 146 3.01 0.41 -11.93
C ALA A 146 3.70 -0.96 -11.96
N HIS A 147 3.34 -1.76 -12.95
CA HIS A 147 3.89 -3.10 -13.15
C HIS A 147 4.69 -3.13 -14.44
N HIS A 148 5.84 -3.79 -14.44
CA HIS A 148 6.63 -4.04 -15.65
C HIS A 148 6.01 -5.21 -16.43
N TYR A 149 5.65 -5.00 -17.70
CA TYR A 149 5.00 -5.98 -18.57
C TYR A 149 5.37 -5.69 -20.04
N PRO A 150 5.61 -6.69 -20.92
CA PRO A 150 5.41 -8.13 -20.72
C PRO A 150 6.50 -8.83 -19.90
N LYS A 151 7.70 -8.26 -19.84
CA LYS A 151 8.78 -8.77 -18.99
C LYS A 151 8.64 -8.22 -17.59
N GLU A 152 8.77 -9.09 -16.60
CA GLU A 152 8.78 -8.67 -15.20
C GLU A 152 10.06 -7.88 -14.88
N PHE A 153 9.97 -6.99 -13.89
CA PHE A 153 11.10 -6.21 -13.40
C PHE A 153 12.37 -7.07 -13.17
N ASN A 154 12.24 -8.22 -12.51
CA ASN A 154 13.38 -9.09 -12.24
C ASN A 154 13.94 -9.75 -13.51
N GLN A 155 13.09 -10.05 -14.50
CA GLN A 155 13.52 -10.59 -15.79
C GLN A 155 14.29 -9.54 -16.58
N ILE A 156 13.87 -8.26 -16.55
CA ILE A 156 14.61 -7.15 -17.17
C ILE A 156 15.99 -7.01 -16.51
N LEU A 157 16.05 -7.05 -15.16
CA LEU A 157 17.34 -6.98 -14.45
C LEU A 157 18.27 -8.12 -14.82
N ALA A 158 17.77 -9.36 -14.83
CA ALA A 158 18.56 -10.54 -15.17
C ALA A 158 19.00 -10.54 -16.64
N GLY A 159 18.08 -10.24 -17.56
CA GLY A 159 18.34 -10.22 -19.00
C GLY A 159 19.34 -9.14 -19.44
N ASN A 160 19.40 -8.02 -18.72
CA ASN A 160 20.37 -6.95 -18.96
C ASN A 160 21.62 -7.05 -18.05
N ASN A 161 21.76 -8.13 -17.27
CA ASN A 161 22.88 -8.37 -16.36
C ASN A 161 23.16 -7.19 -15.38
N ILE A 162 22.11 -6.57 -14.85
CA ILE A 162 22.22 -5.38 -14.00
C ILE A 162 22.62 -5.78 -12.57
N LYS A 163 23.76 -5.29 -12.10
CA LYS A 163 24.32 -5.57 -10.76
C LYS A 163 24.44 -4.34 -9.88
N THR A 164 24.37 -3.15 -10.45
CA THR A 164 24.55 -1.87 -9.74
C THR A 164 23.42 -0.87 -10.05
N ILE A 165 23.26 0.14 -9.19
CA ILE A 165 22.31 1.25 -9.47
C ILE A 165 22.72 1.99 -10.73
N THR A 166 24.01 2.23 -10.95
CA THR A 166 24.52 2.96 -12.11
C THR A 166 24.18 2.25 -13.43
N GLU A 167 24.32 0.92 -13.48
CA GLU A 167 23.88 0.12 -14.64
C GLU A 167 22.37 0.19 -14.82
N ALA A 168 21.59 0.13 -13.72
CA ALA A 168 20.14 0.29 -13.78
C ALA A 168 19.75 1.64 -14.39
N SER A 169 20.35 2.75 -13.95
CA SER A 169 20.09 4.09 -14.50
C SER A 169 20.40 4.20 -16.00
N ARG A 170 21.33 3.38 -16.53
CA ARG A 170 21.69 3.34 -17.96
C ARG A 170 20.82 2.36 -18.78
N CYS A 171 20.04 1.49 -18.13
CA CYS A 171 19.21 0.52 -18.82
C CYS A 171 17.94 1.16 -19.37
N ARG A 172 17.89 1.36 -20.70
CA ARG A 172 16.72 1.95 -21.37
C ARG A 172 15.45 1.10 -21.22
N GLU A 173 15.57 -0.23 -21.34
CA GLU A 173 14.42 -1.16 -21.26
C GLU A 173 13.70 -1.08 -19.91
N LEU A 174 14.45 -0.88 -18.82
CA LEU A 174 13.92 -0.76 -17.46
C LEU A 174 13.05 0.49 -17.26
N TRP A 175 13.38 1.56 -17.98
CA TRP A 175 12.74 2.88 -17.89
C TRP A 175 11.85 3.20 -19.09
N ASP A 176 11.64 2.25 -20.00
CA ASP A 176 10.68 2.40 -21.07
C ASP A 176 9.26 2.44 -20.48
N ILE A 177 8.56 3.54 -20.75
CA ILE A 177 7.17 3.73 -20.32
C ILE A 177 6.23 2.71 -20.97
N ASN A 178 6.59 2.20 -22.14
CA ASN A 178 5.80 1.20 -22.88
C ASN A 178 5.83 -0.16 -22.19
N ASN A 179 6.90 -0.45 -21.44
CA ASN A 179 7.01 -1.63 -20.60
C ASN A 179 6.28 -1.47 -19.26
N GLY A 180 5.56 -0.36 -19.05
CA GLY A 180 4.81 -0.09 -17.83
C GLY A 180 3.30 -0.20 -18.04
N VAL A 181 2.61 -0.80 -17.07
CA VAL A 181 1.14 -0.86 -17.01
C VAL A 181 0.63 -0.45 -15.64
N THR A 182 -0.43 0.37 -15.62
CA THR A 182 -1.10 0.79 -14.39
C THR A 182 -2.12 -0.25 -13.97
N LEU A 183 -1.99 -0.79 -12.76
CA LEU A 183 -2.91 -1.78 -12.19
C LEU A 183 -3.39 -1.35 -10.80
N CYS A 184 -4.66 -1.61 -10.47
CA CYS A 184 -5.12 -1.52 -9.09
C CYS A 184 -4.54 -2.66 -8.25
N GLN A 185 -4.55 -2.50 -6.92
CA GLN A 185 -3.98 -3.49 -6.00
C GLN A 185 -4.46 -4.93 -6.26
N SER A 186 -5.77 -5.14 -6.44
CA SER A 186 -6.32 -6.48 -6.70
C SER A 186 -5.78 -7.08 -7.99
N CYS A 187 -5.82 -6.35 -9.11
CA CYS A 187 -5.32 -6.84 -10.41
C CYS A 187 -3.81 -7.08 -10.37
N HIS A 188 -3.06 -6.21 -9.68
CA HIS A 188 -1.61 -6.35 -9.52
C HIS A 188 -1.24 -7.62 -8.73
N ASP A 189 -1.97 -7.94 -7.67
CA ASP A 189 -1.73 -9.14 -6.87
C ASP A 189 -2.10 -10.42 -7.64
N PHE A 190 -3.14 -10.39 -8.48
CA PHE A 190 -3.45 -11.50 -9.38
C PHE A 190 -2.36 -11.73 -10.44
N THR A 191 -1.81 -10.65 -10.99
CA THR A 191 -0.76 -10.70 -12.02
C THR A 191 0.52 -11.34 -11.47
N LYS A 192 0.98 -10.92 -10.27
CA LYS A 192 2.17 -11.49 -9.60
C LYS A 192 2.08 -12.99 -9.32
N ASN A 193 0.87 -13.51 -9.17
CA ASN A 193 0.63 -14.92 -8.88
C ASN A 193 0.50 -15.76 -10.17
N GLY A 194 0.74 -15.19 -11.35
CA GLY A 194 0.62 -15.87 -12.65
C GLY A 194 -0.81 -16.24 -13.02
N ARG A 195 -1.82 -15.71 -12.33
CA ARG A 195 -3.23 -16.11 -12.48
C ARG A 195 -3.95 -15.38 -13.61
N ILE A 196 -3.37 -14.31 -14.15
CA ILE A 196 -3.97 -13.48 -15.21
C ILE A 196 -2.88 -13.04 -16.19
N LYS A 197 -3.13 -13.20 -17.49
CA LYS A 197 -2.41 -12.47 -18.55
C LYS A 197 -3.09 -11.11 -18.69
N ILE A 198 -2.32 -10.03 -18.53
CA ILE A 198 -2.86 -8.66 -18.60
C ILE A 198 -3.60 -8.50 -19.93
N LYS A 199 -4.92 -8.34 -19.86
CA LYS A 199 -5.74 -7.95 -20.99
C LYS A 199 -5.65 -6.44 -21.05
N ILE A 200 -4.77 -5.93 -21.91
CA ILE A 200 -4.71 -4.49 -22.16
C ILE A 200 -6.08 -4.11 -22.73
N CYS A 201 -6.92 -3.45 -21.93
CA CYS A 201 -8.14 -2.83 -22.43
C CYS A 201 -7.70 -1.68 -23.33
N THR A 202 -7.52 -1.95 -24.62
CA THR A 202 -7.44 -0.92 -25.63
C THR A 202 -8.81 -0.25 -25.67
N ASN A 203 -8.98 0.81 -24.87
CA ASN A 203 -9.96 1.83 -25.20
C ASN A 203 -9.46 2.51 -26.47
N VAL A 204 -9.63 1.83 -27.61
CA VAL A 204 -9.80 2.52 -28.87
C VAL A 204 -11.11 3.26 -28.69
N LEU A 205 -11.00 4.55 -28.35
CA LEU A 205 -12.05 5.50 -28.70
C LEU A 205 -12.30 5.25 -30.19
N HIS A 206 -13.42 4.59 -30.51
CA HIS A 206 -13.95 4.65 -31.85
C HIS A 206 -14.23 6.12 -32.08
N VAL A 207 -13.29 6.80 -32.73
CA VAL A 207 -13.58 8.06 -33.39
C VAL A 207 -14.55 7.66 -34.49
N ALA A 208 -15.85 7.84 -34.22
CA ALA A 208 -16.85 7.80 -35.24
C ALA A 208 -16.53 8.97 -36.17
N GLU A 209 -15.88 8.67 -37.29
CA GLU A 209 -15.78 9.58 -38.42
C GLU A 209 -17.20 9.79 -38.94
N SER A 210 -17.68 11.03 -38.76
CA SER A 210 -18.89 11.59 -39.35
C SER A 210 -18.64 12.07 -40.77
#